data_AF-A0A9R1TUC8-F1
#
_entry.id   AF-A0A9R1TUC8-F1
#
_cell.length_a   1.000
_cell.length_b   1.000
_cell.length_c   1.000
_cell.angle_alpha   90.00
_cell.angle_beta   90.00
_cell.angle_gamma   90.00
#
_symmetry.space_group_name_H-M   'P 1'
#
loop_
_entity.id
_entity.type
_entity.pdbx_description
1 polymer ?
#
loop_
_entity_poly.entity_id
_entity_poly.type
_entity_poly.pdbx_seq_one_letter_code
_entity_poly.pdbx_strand_id
1 'polypeptide(L)'
;MSLPPFFTRHFPSYVRDHTVRDVQVYWYHPQFTQSRYPPGQQVSQACTLICLLVAQRICESHLQIMNVETSPELAVIIAESIVEGNRNHAWILQRGLVSHPYLSTDEALRFGGKRLKTIVEWKFQVFTENIEINLCQNIRRFLRDWYQKPRGDTLIMLLITCGRTVLFLFQSRMNKITLFDSHGHSTAKNPHRGLVVAQAKYENLYALCTWYVQEVLYNCFNVYADQYELAFLYYANPGCCGSGEHFCDCGCNKC
;
A
#
# COMPACT_ATOMS: atom_id res chain seq x y z
N MET A 1 -20.67 10.88 -6.33
CA MET A 1 -20.22 9.46 -6.29
C MET A 1 -21.09 8.73 -5.29
N SER A 2 -21.52 7.51 -5.57
CA SER A 2 -22.16 6.65 -4.56
C SER A 2 -21.11 6.19 -3.55
N LEU A 3 -21.41 6.25 -2.25
CA LEU A 3 -20.49 5.75 -1.24
C LEU A 3 -20.31 4.22 -1.36
N PRO A 4 -19.14 3.67 -0.98
CA PRO A 4 -18.93 2.23 -0.97
C PRO A 4 -19.94 1.51 -0.06
N PRO A 5 -20.17 0.20 -0.28
CA PRO A 5 -21.13 -0.58 0.50
C PRO A 5 -20.94 -0.38 2.01
N PHE A 6 -22.04 -0.17 2.73
CA PHE A 6 -22.07 -0.04 4.20
C PHE A 6 -21.33 1.17 4.78
N PHE A 7 -20.89 2.12 3.95
CA PHE A 7 -20.46 3.42 4.46
C PHE A 7 -21.64 4.12 5.11
N THR A 8 -21.45 4.58 6.34
CA THR A 8 -22.42 5.35 7.11
C THR A 8 -21.71 6.54 7.71
N ARG A 9 -22.44 7.40 8.45
CA ARG A 9 -21.82 8.47 9.23
C ARG A 9 -20.74 7.95 10.21
N HIS A 10 -20.78 6.68 10.58
CA HIS A 10 -19.91 6.08 11.60
C HIS A 10 -19.00 4.97 11.05
N PHE A 11 -19.06 4.65 9.76
CA PHE A 11 -18.26 3.59 9.16
C PHE A 11 -17.72 4.00 7.78
N PRO A 12 -16.43 3.74 7.50
CA PRO A 12 -15.44 3.11 8.38
C PRO A 12 -14.93 4.11 9.45
N SER A 13 -14.88 3.67 10.70
CA SER A 13 -14.27 4.41 11.81
C SER A 13 -12.83 3.93 12.07
N TYR A 14 -12.05 4.75 12.76
CA TYR A 14 -10.71 4.40 13.21
C TYR A 14 -10.44 4.98 14.60
N VAL A 15 -9.45 4.39 15.28
CA VAL A 15 -8.85 4.92 16.51
C VAL A 15 -7.43 5.34 16.19
N ARG A 16 -7.07 6.57 16.57
CA ARG A 16 -5.71 7.07 16.44
C ARG A 16 -4.87 6.57 17.61
N ASP A 17 -3.70 6.02 17.30
CA ASP A 17 -2.70 5.67 18.31
C ASP A 17 -1.88 6.91 18.66
N HIS A 18 -1.95 7.33 19.92
CA HIS A 18 -1.23 8.49 20.44
C HIS A 18 0.09 8.10 21.12
N THR A 19 0.42 6.80 21.20
CA THR A 19 1.63 6.33 21.89
C THR A 19 2.89 6.45 21.03
N VAL A 20 2.74 6.59 19.72
CA VAL A 20 3.86 6.70 18.77
C VAL A 20 4.05 8.16 18.40
N ARG A 21 5.12 8.79 18.93
CA ARG A 21 5.33 10.24 18.80
C ARG A 21 5.54 10.70 17.35
N ASP A 22 6.31 9.92 16.59
CA ASP A 22 6.83 10.31 15.28
C ASP A 22 6.11 9.66 14.09
N VAL A 23 5.12 8.80 14.40
CA VAL A 23 4.29 8.07 13.43
C VAL A 23 2.84 8.21 13.85
N GLN A 24 2.01 8.73 12.96
CA GLN A 24 0.57 8.83 13.17
C GLN A 24 -0.07 7.53 12.70
N VAL A 25 -0.66 6.76 13.61
CA VAL A 25 -1.21 5.44 13.30
C VAL A 25 -2.73 5.45 13.49
N TYR A 26 -3.45 4.88 12.52
CA TYR A 26 -4.90 4.83 12.45
C TYR A 26 -5.35 3.39 12.31
N TRP A 27 -5.83 2.82 13.41
CA TRP A 27 -6.36 1.47 13.46
C TRP A 27 -7.85 1.50 13.12
N TYR A 28 -8.23 0.93 11.98
CA TYR A 28 -9.63 0.96 11.54
C TYR A 28 -10.49 -0.07 12.27
N HIS A 29 -11.80 0.10 12.13
CA HIS A 29 -12.80 -0.82 12.64
C HIS A 29 -12.52 -2.27 12.18
N PRO A 30 -12.66 -3.30 13.05
CA PRO A 30 -12.31 -4.69 12.72
C PRO A 30 -13.03 -5.29 11.51
N GLN A 31 -14.20 -4.76 11.13
CA GLN A 31 -14.91 -5.19 9.92
C GLN A 31 -14.34 -4.57 8.63
N PHE A 32 -13.52 -3.52 8.74
CA PHE A 32 -12.86 -2.89 7.60
C PHE A 32 -11.48 -3.52 7.40
N THR A 33 -11.46 -4.67 6.73
CA THR A 33 -10.24 -5.44 6.39
C THR A 33 -10.46 -6.16 5.06
N GLN A 34 -9.39 -6.62 4.42
CA GLN A 34 -9.50 -7.40 3.17
C GLN A 34 -10.36 -8.66 3.30
N SER A 35 -10.40 -9.29 4.48
CA SER A 35 -11.09 -10.57 4.70
C SER A 35 -12.51 -10.40 5.24
N ARG A 36 -12.96 -9.18 5.54
CA ARG A 36 -14.29 -8.93 6.14
C ARG A 36 -15.09 -7.84 5.44
N TYR A 37 -14.44 -7.02 4.62
CA TYR A 37 -15.10 -5.99 3.83
C TYR A 37 -15.19 -6.41 2.35
N PRO A 38 -16.35 -6.24 1.69
CA PRO A 38 -17.64 -5.91 2.29
C PRO A 38 -18.17 -7.08 3.15
N PRO A 39 -19.16 -6.86 4.05
CA PRO A 39 -19.78 -7.91 4.84
C PRO A 39 -20.15 -9.14 4.00
N GLY A 40 -19.82 -10.34 4.50
CA GLY A 40 -19.99 -11.60 3.77
C GLY A 40 -18.75 -12.06 3.01
N GLN A 41 -17.72 -11.21 2.90
CA GLN A 41 -16.39 -11.61 2.43
C GLN A 41 -15.77 -12.67 3.36
N GLN A 42 -15.18 -13.70 2.76
CA GLN A 42 -14.43 -14.75 3.45
C GLN A 42 -12.92 -14.44 3.44
N VAL A 43 -12.11 -15.33 4.03
CA VAL A 43 -10.64 -15.23 4.05
C VAL A 43 -10.10 -14.83 2.68
N SER A 44 -9.35 -13.72 2.63
CA SER A 44 -8.77 -13.17 1.41
C SER A 44 -7.25 -13.23 1.43
N GLN A 45 -6.65 -13.61 0.30
CA GLN A 45 -5.21 -13.59 0.03
C GLN A 45 -4.86 -12.53 -1.05
N ALA A 46 -5.73 -11.53 -1.26
CA ALA A 46 -5.63 -10.55 -2.34
C ALA A 46 -4.77 -9.31 -2.00
N CYS A 47 -3.97 -9.32 -0.92
CA CYS A 47 -3.29 -8.13 -0.38
C CYS A 47 -2.42 -7.39 -1.42
N THR A 48 -1.69 -8.10 -2.29
CA THR A 48 -0.89 -7.48 -3.36
C THR A 48 -1.75 -6.68 -4.33
N LEU A 49 -2.88 -7.25 -4.79
CA LEU A 49 -3.81 -6.55 -5.68
C LEU A 49 -4.44 -5.34 -5.01
N ILE A 50 -4.86 -5.48 -3.75
CA ILE A 50 -5.47 -4.40 -2.98
C ILE A 50 -4.47 -3.24 -2.83
N CYS A 51 -3.22 -3.52 -2.47
CA CYS A 51 -2.16 -2.50 -2.36
C CYS A 51 -1.95 -1.76 -3.69
N LEU A 52 -1.86 -2.49 -4.81
CA LEU A 52 -1.69 -1.90 -6.14
C LEU A 52 -2.90 -1.04 -6.55
N LEU A 53 -4.12 -1.48 -6.26
CA LEU A 53 -5.34 -0.73 -6.56
C LEU A 53 -5.47 0.54 -5.71
N VAL A 54 -5.12 0.48 -4.42
CA VAL A 54 -5.06 1.66 -3.55
C VAL A 54 -4.07 2.67 -4.12
N ALA A 55 -2.85 2.22 -4.43
CA ALA A 55 -1.81 3.07 -4.99
C ALA A 55 -2.23 3.70 -6.33
N GLN A 56 -2.82 2.90 -7.23
CA GLN A 56 -3.30 3.38 -8.52
C GLN A 56 -4.38 4.46 -8.37
N ARG A 57 -5.38 4.23 -7.51
CA ARG A 57 -6.49 5.19 -7.31
C ARG A 57 -6.01 6.49 -6.67
N ILE A 58 -5.05 6.42 -5.74
CA ILE A 58 -4.42 7.61 -5.16
C ILE A 58 -3.67 8.41 -6.23
N CYS A 59 -2.91 7.72 -7.09
CA CYS A 59 -2.16 8.40 -8.16
C CYS A 59 -3.09 8.98 -9.23
N GLU A 60 -4.10 8.24 -9.68
CA GLU A 60 -5.07 8.68 -10.70
C GLU A 60 -5.95 9.83 -10.23
N SER A 61 -6.33 9.85 -8.95
CA SER A 61 -7.08 10.97 -8.36
C SER A 61 -6.19 12.14 -7.93
N HIS A 62 -4.87 12.02 -8.08
CA HIS A 62 -3.89 12.98 -7.58
C HIS A 62 -4.05 13.32 -6.08
N LEU A 63 -4.53 12.35 -5.28
CA LEU A 63 -4.80 12.58 -3.86
C LEU A 63 -3.50 12.83 -3.08
N GLN A 64 -3.38 14.01 -2.49
CA GLN A 64 -2.29 14.38 -1.58
C GLN A 64 -2.71 14.10 -0.13
N ILE A 65 -2.15 13.06 0.49
CA ILE A 65 -2.58 12.58 1.80
C ILE A 65 -1.84 13.34 2.90
N MET A 66 -2.35 14.51 3.27
CA MET A 66 -1.73 15.30 4.35
C MET A 66 -1.83 14.61 5.70
N ASN A 67 -3.06 14.28 6.09
CA ASN A 67 -3.37 13.50 7.28
C ASN A 67 -4.64 12.66 7.00
N VAL A 68 -4.76 11.47 7.59
CA VAL A 68 -5.94 10.61 7.44
C VAL A 68 -7.23 11.32 7.84
N GLU A 69 -7.22 12.14 8.90
CA GLU A 69 -8.43 12.81 9.39
C GLU A 69 -9.03 13.82 8.40
N THR A 70 -8.20 14.36 7.50
CA THR A 70 -8.59 15.38 6.52
C THR A 70 -8.75 14.82 5.11
N SER A 71 -8.64 13.49 4.94
CA SER A 71 -8.70 12.83 3.65
C SER A 71 -9.75 11.70 3.65
N PRO A 72 -11.05 12.04 3.80
CA PRO A 72 -12.13 11.03 3.81
C PRO A 72 -12.19 10.19 2.52
N GLU A 73 -11.69 10.72 1.40
CA GLU A 73 -11.57 10.03 0.11
C GLU A 73 -10.64 8.81 0.21
N LEU A 74 -9.66 8.82 1.12
CA LEU A 74 -8.74 7.69 1.31
C LEU A 74 -9.51 6.43 1.73
N ALA A 75 -10.46 6.57 2.65
CA ALA A 75 -11.27 5.44 3.10
C ALA A 75 -12.13 4.87 1.95
N VAL A 76 -12.66 5.74 1.09
CA VAL A 76 -13.41 5.35 -0.11
C VAL A 76 -12.52 4.57 -1.07
N ILE A 77 -11.32 5.09 -1.36
CA ILE A 77 -10.32 4.43 -2.22
C ILE A 77 -9.96 3.04 -1.67
N ILE A 78 -9.70 2.94 -0.37
CA ILE A 78 -9.37 1.67 0.28
C ILE A 78 -10.52 0.67 0.13
N ALA A 79 -11.75 1.09 0.41
CA ALA A 79 -12.94 0.25 0.33
C ALA A 79 -13.16 -0.30 -1.09
N GLU A 80 -13.10 0.57 -2.10
CA GLU A 80 -13.24 0.17 -3.51
C GLU A 80 -12.12 -0.77 -3.94
N SER A 81 -10.89 -0.53 -3.47
CA SER A 81 -9.73 -1.37 -3.77
C SER A 81 -9.83 -2.75 -3.12
N ILE A 82 -10.39 -2.85 -1.90
CA ILE A 82 -10.66 -4.15 -1.26
C ILE A 82 -11.69 -4.94 -2.08
N VAL A 83 -12.82 -4.31 -2.44
CA VAL A 83 -13.89 -4.95 -3.22
C VAL A 83 -13.37 -5.44 -4.58
N GLU A 84 -12.68 -4.56 -5.31
CA GLU A 84 -12.15 -4.88 -6.63
C GLU A 84 -11.00 -5.91 -6.54
N GLY A 85 -10.10 -5.75 -5.57
CA GLY A 85 -8.97 -6.66 -5.37
C GLY A 85 -9.42 -8.08 -5.06
N ASN A 86 -10.37 -8.25 -4.13
CA ASN A 86 -10.93 -9.55 -3.79
C ASN A 86 -11.64 -10.20 -4.99
N ARG A 87 -12.43 -9.42 -5.75
CA ARG A 87 -13.12 -9.92 -6.94
C ARG A 87 -12.13 -10.38 -8.02
N ASN A 88 -11.11 -9.57 -8.29
CA ASN A 88 -10.12 -9.89 -9.32
C ASN A 88 -9.28 -11.10 -8.90
N HIS A 89 -8.92 -11.20 -7.62
CA HIS A 89 -8.23 -12.37 -7.06
C HIS A 89 -9.05 -13.66 -7.21
N ALA A 90 -10.33 -13.64 -6.82
CA ALA A 90 -11.21 -14.80 -6.99
C ALA A 90 -11.32 -15.24 -8.46
N TRP A 91 -11.42 -14.27 -9.39
CA TRP A 91 -11.44 -14.55 -10.82
C TRP A 91 -10.14 -15.18 -11.32
N ILE A 92 -8.97 -14.69 -10.87
CA ILE A 92 -7.64 -15.24 -11.19
C ILE A 92 -7.54 -16.71 -10.77
N LEU A 93 -7.96 -17.03 -9.54
CA LEU A 93 -7.92 -18.39 -9.02
C LEU A 93 -8.90 -19.31 -9.74
N GLN A 94 -10.13 -18.86 -9.98
CA GLN A 94 -11.14 -19.63 -10.71
C GLN A 94 -10.68 -19.98 -12.13
N ARG A 95 -9.88 -19.11 -12.75
CA ARG A 95 -9.32 -19.31 -14.09
C ARG A 95 -8.02 -20.10 -14.11
N GLY A 96 -7.44 -20.42 -12.96
CA GLY A 96 -6.16 -21.15 -12.87
C GLY A 96 -5.00 -20.40 -13.51
N LEU A 97 -5.01 -19.06 -13.47
CA LEU A 97 -3.97 -18.24 -14.13
C LEU A 97 -2.63 -18.24 -13.38
N VAL A 98 -2.64 -18.71 -12.13
CA VAL A 98 -1.48 -18.76 -11.24
C VAL A 98 -1.45 -20.09 -10.50
N SER A 99 -0.26 -20.51 -10.08
CA SER A 99 -0.07 -21.76 -9.35
C SER A 99 -0.27 -21.63 -7.84
N HIS A 100 -0.12 -20.42 -7.30
CA HIS A 100 -0.24 -20.15 -5.86
C HIS A 100 -1.21 -18.98 -5.61
N PRO A 101 -2.00 -19.00 -4.52
CA PRO A 101 -2.92 -17.90 -4.25
C PRO A 101 -2.28 -16.60 -3.76
N TYR A 102 -1.02 -16.62 -3.35
CA TYR A 102 -0.26 -15.40 -3.04
C TYR A 102 0.38 -14.91 -4.33
N LEU A 103 -0.13 -13.79 -4.84
CA LEU A 103 0.35 -13.20 -6.09
C LEU A 103 1.65 -12.44 -5.85
N SER A 104 2.65 -12.72 -6.68
CA SER A 104 3.79 -11.83 -6.88
C SER A 104 3.33 -10.47 -7.46
N THR A 105 4.20 -9.46 -7.39
CA THR A 105 3.95 -8.16 -8.00
C THR A 105 3.67 -8.28 -9.50
N ASP A 106 4.45 -9.09 -10.22
CA ASP A 106 4.28 -9.32 -11.67
C ASP A 106 2.92 -9.96 -12.00
N GLU A 107 2.56 -11.04 -11.31
CA GLU A 107 1.25 -11.70 -11.52
C GLU A 107 0.09 -10.74 -11.23
N ALA A 108 0.20 -9.96 -10.16
CA ALA A 108 -0.82 -8.99 -9.79
C ALA A 108 -0.96 -7.87 -10.84
N LEU A 109 0.14 -7.34 -11.38
CA LEU A 109 0.10 -6.35 -12.46
C LEU A 109 -0.45 -6.94 -13.76
N ARG A 110 -0.04 -8.16 -14.10
CA ARG A 110 -0.43 -8.85 -15.33
C ARG A 110 -1.92 -9.20 -15.37
N PHE A 111 -2.45 -9.70 -14.26
CA PHE A 111 -3.81 -10.25 -14.20
C PHE A 111 -4.80 -9.39 -13.40
N GLY A 112 -4.34 -8.37 -12.67
CA GLY A 112 -5.15 -7.57 -11.77
C GLY A 112 -6.11 -6.59 -12.42
N GLY A 113 -6.16 -6.55 -13.75
CA GLY A 113 -7.14 -5.78 -14.52
C GLY A 113 -6.57 -4.54 -15.22
N LYS A 114 -7.37 -3.96 -16.11
CA LYS A 114 -6.94 -2.85 -17.00
C LYS A 114 -6.44 -1.63 -16.25
N ARG A 115 -6.98 -1.37 -15.05
CA ARG A 115 -6.64 -0.24 -14.20
C ARG A 115 -5.17 -0.25 -13.77
N LEU A 116 -4.59 -1.43 -13.53
CA LEU A 116 -3.21 -1.57 -13.11
C LEU A 116 -2.19 -1.41 -14.24
N LYS A 117 -2.62 -1.28 -15.51
CA LYS A 117 -1.72 -1.06 -16.66
C LYS A 117 -0.94 0.26 -16.58
N THR A 118 -1.38 1.20 -15.77
CA THR A 118 -0.69 2.48 -15.52
C THR A 118 0.34 2.38 -14.40
N ILE A 119 0.39 1.28 -13.66
CA ILE A 119 1.44 1.04 -12.67
C ILE A 119 2.57 0.26 -13.32
N VAL A 120 3.79 0.81 -13.23
CA VAL A 120 4.99 0.23 -13.82
C VAL A 120 6.00 -0.05 -12.73
N GLU A 121 6.51 -1.28 -12.68
CA GLU A 121 7.61 -1.64 -11.80
C GLU A 121 8.90 -0.94 -12.26
N TRP A 122 9.62 -0.35 -11.32
CA TRP A 122 10.91 0.31 -11.56
C TRP A 122 12.08 -0.54 -11.06
N LYS A 123 12.00 -1.05 -9.82
CA LYS A 123 13.04 -1.87 -9.21
C LYS A 123 12.41 -2.92 -8.31
N PHE A 124 13.02 -4.10 -8.28
CA PHE A 124 12.65 -5.19 -7.39
C PHE A 124 13.91 -5.79 -6.78
N GLN A 125 13.85 -6.15 -5.50
CA GLN A 125 14.94 -6.89 -4.85
C GLN A 125 14.41 -7.77 -3.70
N VAL A 126 14.94 -8.99 -3.63
CA VAL A 126 14.77 -9.92 -2.52
C VAL A 126 15.94 -9.77 -1.55
N PHE A 127 15.63 -9.79 -0.26
CA PHE A 127 16.59 -9.69 0.83
C PHE A 127 16.48 -10.94 1.71
N THR A 128 17.62 -11.52 2.07
CA THR A 128 17.74 -12.67 2.98
C THR A 128 18.54 -12.24 4.20
N GLU A 129 17.94 -11.36 4.98
CA GLU A 129 18.51 -10.74 6.17
C GLU A 129 17.39 -10.28 7.12
N ASN A 130 17.74 -10.02 8.39
CA ASN A 130 16.79 -9.57 9.40
C ASN A 130 16.16 -8.21 9.02
N ILE A 131 14.83 -8.19 8.93
CA ILE A 131 14.04 -7.00 8.55
C ILE A 131 14.14 -5.87 9.58
N GLU A 132 14.26 -6.18 10.87
CA GLU A 132 14.35 -5.21 11.95
C GLU A 132 15.61 -4.35 11.81
N ILE A 133 16.71 -4.98 11.38
CA ILE A 133 18.01 -4.33 11.25
C ILE A 133 18.11 -3.55 9.95
N ASN A 134 17.65 -4.13 8.84
CA ASN A 134 18.05 -3.65 7.50
C ASN A 134 16.97 -2.92 6.70
N LEU A 135 15.68 -3.05 7.06
CA LEU A 135 14.57 -2.52 6.25
C LEU A 135 14.73 -1.03 5.92
N CYS A 136 14.95 -0.20 6.95
CA CYS A 136 15.07 1.25 6.77
C CYS A 136 16.27 1.62 5.88
N GLN A 137 17.41 0.94 6.04
CA GLN A 137 18.61 1.18 5.25
C GLN A 137 18.38 0.84 3.77
N ASN A 138 17.72 -0.29 3.51
CA ASN A 138 17.43 -0.70 2.14
C ASN A 138 16.45 0.24 1.46
N ILE A 139 15.37 0.63 2.14
CA ILE A 139 14.44 1.64 1.61
C ILE A 139 15.21 2.93 1.27
N ARG A 140 16.06 3.42 2.17
CA ARG A 140 16.88 4.64 1.94
C ARG A 140 17.80 4.53 0.72
N ARG A 141 18.35 3.34 0.44
CA ARG A 141 19.17 3.12 -0.77
C ARG A 141 18.34 3.36 -2.04
N PHE A 142 17.15 2.79 -2.13
CA PHE A 142 16.26 3.02 -3.27
C PHE A 142 15.75 4.45 -3.36
N LEU A 143 15.41 5.08 -2.22
CA LEU A 143 14.99 6.48 -2.19
C LEU A 143 16.08 7.41 -2.71
N ARG A 144 17.35 7.16 -2.38
CA ARG A 144 18.48 7.94 -2.92
C ARG A 144 18.50 7.91 -4.44
N ASP A 145 18.38 6.72 -5.02
CA ASP A 145 18.35 6.55 -6.48
C ASP A 145 17.11 7.21 -7.10
N TRP A 146 15.96 7.12 -6.42
CA TRP A 146 14.71 7.70 -6.89
C TRP A 146 14.79 9.21 -6.98
N TYR A 147 15.28 9.88 -5.93
CA TYR A 147 15.34 11.34 -5.88
C TYR A 147 16.43 11.95 -6.77
N GLN A 148 17.36 11.15 -7.30
CA GLN A 148 18.28 11.61 -8.34
C GLN A 148 17.59 11.80 -9.69
N LYS A 149 16.61 10.95 -10.03
CA LYS A 149 15.84 11.03 -11.27
C LYS A 149 14.42 10.49 -11.07
N PRO A 150 13.54 11.27 -10.42
CA PRO A 150 12.20 10.81 -10.08
C PRO A 150 11.37 10.59 -11.34
N ARG A 151 10.52 9.56 -11.34
CA ARG A 151 9.57 9.26 -12.43
C ARG A 151 8.14 9.74 -12.14
N GLY A 152 7.96 10.46 -11.03
CA GLY A 152 6.69 11.01 -10.58
C GLY A 152 6.79 11.57 -9.16
N ASP A 153 5.73 12.25 -8.71
CA ASP A 153 5.66 12.83 -7.36
C ASP A 153 5.41 11.78 -6.26
N THR A 154 4.89 10.61 -6.64
CA THR A 154 4.62 9.50 -5.72
C THR A 154 5.43 8.28 -6.14
N LEU A 155 6.29 7.81 -5.25
CA LEU A 155 6.91 6.49 -5.34
C LEU A 155 6.06 5.49 -4.58
N ILE A 156 5.70 4.39 -5.25
CA ILE A 156 4.96 3.29 -4.69
C ILE A 156 5.99 2.23 -4.29
N MET A 157 5.89 1.70 -3.08
CA MET A 157 6.71 0.56 -2.66
C MET A 157 5.80 -0.49 -2.03
N LEU A 158 5.95 -1.73 -2.48
CA LEU A 158 5.40 -2.90 -1.82
C LEU A 158 6.50 -3.54 -0.98
N LEU A 159 6.22 -3.74 0.31
CA LEU A 159 6.99 -4.60 1.19
C LEU A 159 6.28 -5.95 1.28
N ILE A 160 6.95 -7.02 0.86
CA ILE A 160 6.38 -8.37 0.85
C ILE A 160 7.18 -9.24 1.82
N THR A 161 6.51 -9.85 2.79
CA THR A 161 7.15 -10.78 3.74
C THR A 161 6.10 -11.71 4.33
N CYS A 162 6.47 -12.97 4.60
CA CYS A 162 5.61 -13.97 5.25
C CYS A 162 4.19 -14.07 4.66
N GLY A 163 4.06 -14.00 3.33
CA GLY A 163 2.77 -14.08 2.61
C GLY A 163 1.89 -12.83 2.74
N ARG A 164 2.45 -11.69 3.19
CA ARG A 164 1.77 -10.41 3.34
C ARG A 164 2.41 -9.35 2.48
N THR A 165 1.59 -8.49 1.91
CA THR A 165 2.03 -7.31 1.15
C THR A 165 1.52 -6.06 1.84
N VAL A 166 2.42 -5.12 2.08
CA VAL A 166 2.16 -3.81 2.69
C VAL A 166 2.59 -2.72 1.74
N LEU A 167 1.74 -1.70 1.60
CA LEU A 167 1.99 -0.57 0.72
C LEU A 167 2.68 0.56 1.48
N PHE A 168 3.70 1.14 0.88
CA PHE A 168 4.26 2.44 1.23
C PHE A 168 4.09 3.40 0.05
N LEU A 169 3.62 4.60 0.34
CA LEU A 169 3.50 5.71 -0.59
C LEU A 169 4.38 6.85 -0.12
N PHE A 170 5.38 7.18 -0.92
CA PHE A 170 6.28 8.29 -0.70
C PHE A 170 5.83 9.47 -1.55
N GLN A 171 5.10 10.42 -0.95
CA GLN A 171 4.59 11.62 -1.63
C GLN A 171 5.55 12.81 -1.40
N SER A 172 6.40 13.09 -2.40
CA SER A 172 7.52 14.04 -2.27
C SER A 172 7.05 15.46 -1.90
N ARG A 173 6.02 15.97 -2.61
CA ARG A 173 5.46 17.32 -2.39
C ARG A 173 4.96 17.55 -0.97
N MET A 174 4.48 16.50 -0.30
CA MET A 174 3.92 16.61 1.05
C MET A 174 4.96 16.33 2.13
N ASN A 175 6.16 15.89 1.77
CA ASN A 175 7.16 15.36 2.70
C ASN A 175 6.55 14.26 3.61
N LYS A 176 5.70 13.38 3.04
CA LYS A 176 4.97 12.33 3.77
C LYS A 176 5.20 10.94 3.20
N ILE A 177 5.26 9.98 4.11
CA ILE A 177 5.20 8.55 3.87
C ILE A 177 3.87 8.06 4.42
N THR A 178 3.09 7.33 3.62
CA THR A 178 1.88 6.63 4.08
C THR A 178 2.09 5.14 3.92
N LEU A 179 2.01 4.39 5.02
CA LEU A 179 1.99 2.94 5.08
C LEU A 179 0.53 2.47 5.16
N PHE A 180 0.16 1.46 4.38
CA PHE A 180 -1.15 0.82 4.40
C PHE A 180 -1.00 -0.70 4.45
N ASP A 181 -1.65 -1.31 5.43
CA ASP A 181 -1.79 -2.77 5.55
C ASP A 181 -3.28 -3.14 5.66
N SER A 182 -3.77 -3.91 4.68
CA SER A 182 -5.17 -4.29 4.52
C SER A 182 -5.64 -5.42 5.45
N HIS A 183 -4.75 -6.07 6.19
CA HIS A 183 -5.07 -7.20 7.06
C HIS A 183 -5.84 -6.77 8.32
N GLY A 184 -6.45 -7.74 9.00
CA GLY A 184 -6.91 -7.54 10.38
C GLY A 184 -5.74 -7.68 11.35
N HIS A 185 -5.69 -6.79 12.34
CA HIS A 185 -4.62 -6.72 13.34
C HIS A 185 -5.18 -7.03 14.71
N SER A 186 -4.47 -7.80 15.53
CA SER A 186 -4.91 -8.10 16.89
C SER A 186 -3.70 -8.31 17.77
N THR A 187 -3.71 -7.73 18.96
CA THR A 187 -2.70 -7.97 19.99
C THR A 187 -3.37 -8.43 21.27
N ALA A 188 -2.59 -8.90 22.24
CA ALA A 188 -3.10 -9.24 23.56
C ALA A 188 -3.81 -8.07 24.26
N LYS A 189 -3.33 -6.83 24.03
CA LYS A 189 -3.89 -5.61 24.64
C LYS A 189 -5.06 -5.02 23.86
N ASN A 190 -5.01 -5.13 22.52
CA ASN A 190 -5.99 -4.57 21.61
C ASN A 190 -6.47 -5.66 20.65
N PRO A 191 -7.38 -6.54 21.10
CA PRO A 191 -8.01 -7.51 20.23
C PRO A 191 -8.95 -6.78 19.27
N HIS A 192 -9.07 -7.27 18.02
CA HIS A 192 -10.04 -6.79 17.03
C HIS A 192 -9.75 -5.40 16.42
N ARG A 193 -8.55 -5.19 15.88
CA ARG A 193 -8.26 -4.04 15.00
C ARG A 193 -8.41 -4.44 13.53
N GLY A 194 -8.92 -3.52 12.72
CA GLY A 194 -9.06 -3.70 11.28
C GLY A 194 -7.75 -3.47 10.54
N LEU A 195 -7.86 -3.00 9.30
CA LEU A 195 -6.72 -2.50 8.54
C LEU A 195 -6.05 -1.32 9.25
N VAL A 196 -4.81 -1.02 8.89
CA VAL A 196 -4.06 0.09 9.46
C VAL A 196 -3.52 1.01 8.37
N VAL A 197 -3.62 2.30 8.65
CA VAL A 197 -2.88 3.34 7.92
C VAL A 197 -1.93 3.99 8.91
N ALA A 198 -0.66 4.11 8.56
CA ALA A 198 0.31 4.85 9.35
C ALA A 198 0.97 5.93 8.48
N GLN A 199 1.25 7.08 9.06
CA GLN A 199 1.87 8.20 8.36
C GLN A 199 3.05 8.76 9.14
N ALA A 200 4.12 9.09 8.42
CA ALA A 200 5.30 9.74 8.99
C ALA A 200 5.87 10.76 7.99
N LYS A 201 6.71 11.67 8.47
CA LYS A 201 7.57 12.45 7.58
C LYS A 201 8.71 11.60 7.05
N TYR A 202 9.36 12.00 5.95
CA TYR A 202 10.51 11.26 5.41
C TYR A 202 11.66 11.11 6.41
N GLU A 203 11.95 12.16 7.18
CA GLU A 203 12.97 12.14 8.25
C GLU A 203 12.70 11.05 9.30
N ASN A 204 11.42 10.68 9.49
CA ASN A 204 10.95 9.69 10.46
C ASN A 204 10.76 8.29 9.85
N LEU A 205 11.30 8.01 8.66
CA LEU A 205 11.23 6.68 8.03
C LEU A 205 11.73 5.57 8.96
N TYR A 206 12.78 5.83 9.74
CA TYR A 206 13.30 4.86 10.71
C TYR A 206 12.23 4.51 11.76
N ALA A 207 11.60 5.50 12.37
CA ALA A 207 10.54 5.29 13.36
C ALA A 207 9.35 4.52 12.76
N LEU A 208 8.97 4.82 11.51
CA LEU A 208 7.90 4.09 10.80
C LEU A 208 8.27 2.61 10.58
N CYS A 209 9.50 2.32 10.14
CA CYS A 209 9.97 0.95 9.94
C CYS A 209 10.03 0.18 11.26
N THR A 210 10.62 0.78 12.30
CA THR A 210 10.70 0.17 13.64
C THR A 210 9.30 -0.10 14.20
N TRP A 211 8.38 0.87 14.09
CA TRP A 211 7.00 0.69 14.50
C TRP A 211 6.33 -0.48 13.75
N TYR A 212 6.48 -0.56 12.43
CA TYR A 212 5.90 -1.64 11.64
C TYR A 212 6.44 -3.01 12.09
N VAL A 213 7.76 -3.15 12.23
CA VAL A 213 8.35 -4.42 12.65
C VAL A 213 7.91 -4.82 14.06
N GLN A 214 7.97 -3.91 15.02
CA GLN A 214 7.67 -4.21 16.42
C GLN A 214 6.16 -4.40 16.67
N GLU A 215 5.34 -3.47 16.19
CA GLU A 215 3.91 -3.50 16.49
C GLU A 215 3.10 -4.37 15.53
N VAL A 216 3.43 -4.36 14.24
CA VAL A 216 2.68 -5.13 13.24
C VAL A 216 3.22 -6.54 13.14
N LEU A 217 4.48 -6.73 12.76
CA LEU A 217 5.01 -8.09 12.55
C LEU A 217 5.10 -8.87 13.87
N TYR A 218 5.75 -8.29 14.88
CA TYR A 218 5.97 -9.00 16.14
C TYR A 218 4.71 -9.02 17.01
N ASN A 219 4.18 -7.88 17.44
CA ASN A 219 3.06 -7.87 18.40
C ASN A 219 1.74 -8.38 17.82
N CYS A 220 1.43 -8.10 16.53
CA CYS A 220 0.16 -8.57 15.94
C CYS A 220 0.24 -9.99 15.37
N PHE A 221 1.39 -10.40 14.84
CA PHE A 221 1.50 -11.65 14.09
C PHE A 221 2.53 -12.63 14.64
N ASN A 222 3.32 -12.25 15.65
CA ASN A 222 4.40 -13.05 16.21
C ASN A 222 5.39 -13.54 15.14
N VAL A 223 5.71 -12.64 14.20
CA VAL A 223 6.59 -12.93 13.05
C VAL A 223 7.94 -12.25 13.25
N TYR A 224 9.00 -13.04 13.08
CA TYR A 224 10.37 -12.57 12.93
C TYR A 224 10.82 -12.87 11.50
N ALA A 225 10.89 -11.86 10.65
CA ALA A 225 11.21 -12.04 9.25
C ALA A 225 12.72 -11.84 8.98
N ASP A 226 13.34 -12.87 8.43
CA ASP A 226 14.70 -12.89 7.90
C ASP A 226 14.73 -12.94 6.35
N GLN A 227 13.55 -12.88 5.73
CA GLN A 227 13.39 -12.74 4.29
C GLN A 227 12.23 -11.79 3.96
N TYR A 228 12.49 -10.89 3.03
CA TYR A 228 11.49 -9.95 2.52
C TYR A 228 11.85 -9.45 1.12
N GLU A 229 10.87 -8.90 0.44
CA GLU A 229 11.01 -8.36 -0.91
C GLU A 229 10.57 -6.90 -0.91
N LEU A 230 11.25 -6.07 -1.70
CA LEU A 230 10.85 -4.69 -1.96
C LEU A 230 10.62 -4.53 -3.47
N ALA A 231 9.39 -4.21 -3.84
CA ALA A 231 9.04 -3.83 -5.20
C ALA A 231 8.72 -2.33 -5.24
N PHE A 232 9.45 -1.57 -6.04
CA PHE A 232 9.27 -0.14 -6.22
C PHE A 232 8.63 0.13 -7.57
N LEU A 233 7.54 0.87 -7.58
CA LEU A 233 6.69 1.13 -8.74
C LEU A 233 6.37 2.61 -8.86
N TYR A 234 5.90 3.02 -10.04
CA TYR A 234 5.42 4.37 -10.29
C TYR A 234 4.19 4.35 -11.19
N TYR A 235 3.40 5.42 -11.11
CA TYR A 235 2.26 5.63 -11.99
C TYR A 235 2.72 6.30 -13.29
N ALA A 236 2.67 5.57 -14.39
CA ALA A 236 2.89 6.08 -15.73
C ALA A 236 1.62 6.81 -16.21
N ASN A 237 1.70 8.14 -16.28
CA ASN A 237 0.58 8.94 -16.76
C ASN A 237 0.34 8.66 -18.25
N PRO A 238 -0.84 8.17 -18.68
CA PRO A 238 -1.11 7.85 -20.08
C PRO A 238 -0.94 9.05 -21.03
N GLY A 239 -1.04 10.28 -20.50
CA GLY A 239 -0.94 11.51 -21.28
C GLY A 239 0.46 11.97 -21.65
N CYS A 240 1.53 11.39 -21.09
CA CYS A 240 2.90 11.81 -21.41
C CYS A 240 3.58 10.99 -22.51
N CYS A 241 3.01 9.83 -22.87
CA CYS A 241 3.67 8.85 -23.76
C CYS A 241 2.69 8.34 -24.83
N GLY A 242 2.04 9.26 -25.54
CA GLY A 242 0.94 8.95 -26.47
C GLY A 242 1.13 9.49 -27.88
N SER A 243 2.29 9.29 -28.52
CA SER A 243 2.46 9.09 -29.98
C SER A 243 3.95 8.97 -30.30
N GLY A 244 4.29 8.11 -31.26
CA GLY A 244 5.67 7.82 -31.65
C GLY A 244 6.41 9.06 -32.15
N GLU A 245 7.74 8.96 -32.07
CA GLU A 245 8.71 9.97 -32.55
C GLU A 245 8.68 11.30 -31.78
N HIS A 246 9.22 11.31 -30.55
CA HIS A 246 10.18 12.32 -30.08
C HIS A 246 10.52 12.05 -28.60
N PHE A 247 11.80 12.21 -28.26
CA PHE A 247 12.30 12.15 -26.89
C PHE A 247 11.55 13.16 -26.01
N CYS A 248 10.73 12.68 -25.08
CA CYS A 248 10.07 13.56 -24.12
C CYS A 248 11.06 13.91 -23.00
N ASP A 249 11.67 15.09 -23.11
CA ASP A 249 12.49 15.72 -22.08
C ASP A 249 11.57 16.54 -21.15
N CYS A 250 10.65 15.86 -20.45
CA CYS A 250 9.61 16.53 -19.68
C CYS A 250 10.10 16.92 -18.28
N GLY A 251 10.79 18.07 -18.24
CA GLY A 251 10.82 18.96 -17.07
C GLY A 251 9.50 19.70 -16.91
N CYS A 252 8.43 19.03 -16.46
CA CYS A 252 7.12 19.65 -16.30
C CYS A 252 6.96 20.37 -14.95
N ASN A 253 7.28 21.66 -14.94
CA ASN A 253 6.64 22.63 -14.06
C ASN A 253 5.25 22.94 -14.62
N LYS A 254 4.20 22.62 -13.86
CA LYS A 254 2.76 22.85 -14.14
C LYS A 254 2.12 21.89 -15.18
N CYS A 255 1.50 20.85 -14.66
CA CYS A 255 0.14 20.38 -15.00
C CYS A 255 -0.48 19.85 -13.70
#